data_AF-A0AA50E467-F1
#
_entry.id   AF-A0AA50E467-F1
#
_cell.length_a   1.000
_cell.length_b   1.000
_cell.length_c   1.000
_cell.angle_alpha   90.00
_cell.angle_beta   90.00
_cell.angle_gamma   90.00
#
_symmetry.space_group_name_H-M   'P 1'
#
loop_
_entity.id
_entity.type
_entity.pdbx_description
1 polymer ?
#
loop_
_entity_poly.entity_id
_entity_poly.type
_entity_poly.pdbx_seq_one_letter_code
_entity_poly.pdbx_strand_id
1 'polypeptide(L)'
;MLDPRSESLGPNKARKNWNSVGDHAPAYLINLWLATGEQKYADMLEYTFDTIEKYFPDYDHSPFVQERFYEDWSHDTTWGWQQNRAVVGHNLKIAWNLMRMNSLKSKEKYVELAKKIADLMPAVGSDQQRGGWYDVVERLLDNHSRCHQFVWHDRKAWWQQEQAILAYLILAGILDDEEYHRHGQEASAFYNAWFLDLEDGGIYFNVLANGIPYLAGGNERAKGSHSMSGYHSFELCYLAAVYTNFLITKHPMDFYFKPLPNGFPNGILRVSPDILPPGSVAIASVEIDGKPYENFDAQGLTVTLPDSQERVKIKVRLVPTA
;
A
#
# COMPACT_ATOMS: atom_id res chain seq x y z
N MET A 1 -27.85 -9.59 -15.15
CA MET A 1 -27.15 -8.31 -15.34
C MET A 1 -26.95 -7.70 -13.96
N LEU A 2 -25.74 -7.24 -13.62
CA LEU A 2 -25.47 -6.62 -12.33
C LEU A 2 -25.93 -5.15 -12.40
N ASP A 3 -26.89 -4.75 -11.56
CA ASP A 3 -27.42 -3.38 -11.50
C ASP A 3 -27.03 -2.72 -10.17
N PRO A 4 -26.27 -1.60 -10.17
CA PRO A 4 -25.89 -0.89 -8.95
C PRO A 4 -27.07 -0.27 -8.20
N ARG A 5 -28.27 -0.25 -8.80
CA ARG A 5 -29.52 0.22 -8.21
C ARG A 5 -30.45 -0.90 -7.73
N SER A 6 -30.01 -2.16 -7.78
CA SER A 6 -30.79 -3.30 -7.30
C SER A 6 -31.14 -3.17 -5.81
N GLU A 7 -32.39 -3.46 -5.44
CA GLU A 7 -32.84 -3.48 -4.04
C GLU A 7 -32.05 -4.48 -3.19
N SER A 8 -31.53 -5.55 -3.80
CA SER A 8 -30.72 -6.56 -3.11
C SER A 8 -29.42 -6.02 -2.50
N LEU A 9 -28.97 -4.83 -2.95
CA LEU A 9 -27.77 -4.16 -2.42
C LEU A 9 -28.04 -3.44 -1.09
N GLY A 10 -29.31 -3.27 -0.72
CA GLY A 10 -29.73 -2.63 0.53
C GLY A 10 -29.01 -1.29 0.77
N PRO A 11 -28.28 -1.13 1.89
CA PRO A 11 -27.59 0.12 2.21
C PRO A 11 -26.42 0.46 1.27
N ASN A 12 -26.01 -0.43 0.35
CA ASN A 12 -24.98 -0.17 -0.65
C ASN A 12 -25.55 0.23 -2.03
N LYS A 13 -26.88 0.25 -2.17
CA LYS A 13 -27.56 0.64 -3.42
C LYS A 13 -27.14 2.06 -3.83
N ALA A 14 -26.75 2.23 -5.10
CA ALA A 14 -26.34 3.51 -5.70
C ALA A 14 -25.27 4.28 -4.90
N ARG A 15 -24.36 3.55 -4.24
CA ARG A 15 -23.26 4.11 -3.45
C ARG A 15 -21.93 3.50 -3.85
N LYS A 16 -20.86 4.25 -3.60
CA LYS A 16 -19.47 3.89 -3.86
C LYS A 16 -18.67 4.07 -2.58
N ASN A 17 -17.59 3.33 -2.44
CA ASN A 17 -16.62 3.53 -1.38
C ASN A 17 -15.19 3.31 -1.88
N TRP A 18 -14.19 3.63 -1.05
CA TRP A 18 -12.78 3.32 -1.29
C TRP A 18 -12.59 1.88 -1.78
N ASN A 19 -13.22 0.91 -1.12
CA ASN A 19 -13.08 -0.51 -1.47
C ASN A 19 -13.60 -0.85 -2.87
N SER A 20 -14.67 -0.20 -3.34
CA SER A 20 -15.21 -0.42 -4.68
C SER A 20 -14.52 0.38 -5.78
N VAL A 21 -13.76 1.42 -5.42
CA VAL A 21 -13.15 2.36 -6.38
C VAL A 21 -11.64 2.17 -6.51
N GLY A 22 -10.93 1.98 -5.39
CA GLY A 22 -9.48 2.04 -5.34
C GLY A 22 -8.80 0.79 -4.79
N ASP A 23 -9.41 0.10 -3.84
CA ASP A 23 -8.72 -0.93 -3.05
C ASP A 23 -8.34 -2.18 -3.85
N HIS A 24 -9.00 -2.42 -4.99
CA HIS A 24 -8.61 -3.48 -5.93
C HIS A 24 -7.24 -3.23 -6.59
N ALA A 25 -6.76 -1.99 -6.65
CA ALA A 25 -5.44 -1.66 -7.19
C ALA A 25 -4.32 -2.36 -6.39
N PRO A 26 -4.15 -2.08 -5.08
CA PRO A 26 -3.19 -2.81 -4.24
C PRO A 26 -3.57 -4.26 -3.98
N ALA A 27 -4.87 -4.59 -3.90
CA ALA A 27 -5.29 -5.94 -3.52
C ALA A 27 -4.92 -7.01 -4.58
N TYR A 28 -5.03 -6.69 -5.87
CA TYR A 28 -4.68 -7.67 -6.92
C TYR A 28 -4.25 -7.10 -8.27
N LEU A 29 -4.71 -5.91 -8.70
CA LEU A 29 -4.40 -5.43 -10.05
C LEU A 29 -2.91 -5.16 -10.28
N ILE A 30 -2.21 -4.61 -9.29
CA ILE A 30 -0.77 -4.39 -9.37
C ILE A 30 -0.04 -5.72 -9.58
N ASN A 31 -0.40 -6.76 -8.81
CA ASN A 31 0.17 -8.09 -8.95
C ASN A 31 -0.18 -8.74 -10.29
N LEU A 32 -1.40 -8.55 -10.81
CA LEU A 32 -1.76 -9.01 -12.15
C LEU A 32 -0.91 -8.34 -13.23
N TRP A 33 -0.71 -7.03 -13.13
CA TRP A 33 0.15 -6.32 -14.07
C TRP A 33 1.61 -6.78 -13.96
N LEU A 34 2.17 -6.88 -12.75
CA LEU A 34 3.55 -7.37 -12.54
C LEU A 34 3.76 -8.78 -13.10
N ALA A 35 2.78 -9.67 -12.90
CA ALA A 35 2.87 -11.06 -13.36
C ALA A 35 2.74 -11.20 -14.89
N THR A 36 1.97 -10.34 -15.56
CA THR A 36 1.56 -10.53 -16.96
C THR A 36 2.12 -9.49 -17.93
N GLY A 37 2.36 -8.26 -17.45
CA GLY A 37 2.68 -7.09 -18.26
C GLY A 37 1.56 -6.66 -19.21
N GLU A 38 0.32 -7.17 -19.06
CA GLU A 38 -0.76 -6.86 -19.99
C GLU A 38 -1.26 -5.42 -19.84
N GLN A 39 -1.37 -4.72 -20.97
CA GLN A 39 -1.78 -3.31 -21.03
C GLN A 39 -3.16 -3.04 -20.39
N LYS A 40 -4.09 -3.99 -20.52
CA LYS A 40 -5.45 -3.85 -19.95
C LYS A 40 -5.44 -3.63 -18.43
N TYR A 41 -4.47 -4.22 -17.71
CA TYR A 41 -4.35 -4.03 -16.26
C TYR A 41 -3.72 -2.67 -15.93
N ALA A 42 -2.74 -2.22 -16.74
CA ALA A 42 -2.17 -0.88 -16.62
C ALA A 42 -3.22 0.22 -16.88
N ASP A 43 -4.09 0.02 -17.87
CA ASP A 43 -5.18 0.96 -18.20
C ASP A 43 -6.25 0.99 -17.09
N MET A 44 -6.57 -0.16 -16.49
CA MET A 44 -7.50 -0.22 -15.35
C MET A 44 -6.93 0.43 -14.09
N LEU A 45 -5.63 0.26 -13.83
CA LEU A 45 -4.92 0.96 -12.76
C LEU A 45 -4.94 2.47 -13.00
N GLU A 46 -4.61 2.92 -14.21
CA GLU A 46 -4.65 4.34 -14.57
C GLU A 46 -6.05 4.94 -14.37
N TYR A 47 -7.09 4.29 -14.88
CA TYR A 47 -8.47 4.72 -14.67
C TYR A 47 -8.83 4.82 -13.18
N THR A 48 -8.38 3.84 -12.38
CA THR A 48 -8.58 3.82 -10.93
C THR A 48 -7.95 5.03 -10.25
N PHE A 49 -6.68 5.31 -10.53
CA PHE A 49 -5.96 6.43 -9.91
C PHE A 49 -6.36 7.80 -10.45
N ASP A 50 -6.75 7.90 -11.72
CA ASP A 50 -7.39 9.12 -12.25
C ASP A 50 -8.72 9.41 -11.57
N THR A 51 -9.49 8.37 -11.25
CA THR A 51 -10.75 8.50 -10.53
C THR A 51 -10.52 8.93 -9.08
N ILE A 52 -9.54 8.31 -8.39
CA ILE A 52 -9.17 8.70 -7.03
C ILE A 52 -8.71 10.16 -7.01
N GLU A 53 -7.76 10.51 -7.85
CA GLU A 53 -7.19 11.86 -7.88
C GLU A 53 -8.26 12.93 -8.15
N LYS A 54 -9.23 12.63 -9.01
CA LYS A 54 -10.31 13.57 -9.33
C LYS A 54 -11.35 13.77 -8.23
N TYR A 55 -11.73 12.70 -7.51
CA TYR A 55 -12.94 12.72 -6.68
C TYR A 55 -12.69 12.57 -5.18
N PHE A 56 -11.53 12.05 -4.76
CA PHE A 56 -11.24 11.81 -3.34
C PHE A 56 -10.79 13.07 -2.58
N PRO A 57 -10.04 14.02 -3.18
CA PRO A 57 -9.68 15.25 -2.49
C PRO A 57 -10.87 16.09 -2.05
N ASP A 58 -10.82 16.64 -0.83
CA ASP A 58 -11.80 17.59 -0.27
C ASP A 58 -11.09 18.67 0.55
N TYR A 59 -9.92 19.12 0.05
CA TYR A 59 -8.97 19.93 0.82
C TYR A 59 -9.43 21.36 1.13
N ASP A 60 -10.50 21.82 0.50
CA ASP A 60 -11.16 23.09 0.84
C ASP A 60 -11.97 22.97 2.14
N HIS A 61 -12.35 21.76 2.56
CA HIS A 61 -13.19 21.52 3.74
C HIS A 61 -12.50 20.66 4.81
N SER A 62 -11.58 19.77 4.42
CA SER A 62 -10.97 18.77 5.30
C SER A 62 -9.56 18.38 4.83
N PRO A 63 -8.60 18.14 5.75
CA PRO A 63 -7.27 17.67 5.36
C PRO A 63 -7.25 16.20 4.91
N PHE A 64 -8.36 15.47 5.07
CA PHE A 64 -8.51 14.07 4.70
C PHE A 64 -9.33 13.88 3.43
N VAL A 65 -8.96 12.88 2.63
CA VAL A 65 -9.74 12.41 1.48
C VAL A 65 -11.10 11.85 1.86
N GLN A 66 -12.07 11.92 0.95
CA GLN A 66 -13.36 11.26 1.07
C GLN A 66 -13.29 9.81 0.60
N GLU A 67 -13.90 8.89 1.35
CA GLU A 67 -13.90 7.46 1.00
C GLU A 67 -15.29 6.92 0.64
N ARG A 68 -16.33 7.76 0.64
CA ARG A 68 -17.73 7.36 0.50
C ARG A 68 -18.46 8.37 -0.38
N PHE A 69 -19.15 7.85 -1.39
CA PHE A 69 -19.84 8.68 -2.37
C PHE A 69 -21.19 8.07 -2.76
N TYR A 70 -22.11 8.93 -3.16
CA TYR A 70 -23.26 8.53 -3.95
C TYR A 70 -22.86 8.27 -5.41
N GLU A 71 -23.81 7.77 -6.20
CA GLU A 71 -23.60 7.47 -7.62
C GLU A 71 -23.07 8.67 -8.43
N ASP A 72 -23.46 9.88 -8.06
CA ASP A 72 -23.09 11.14 -8.71
C ASP A 72 -21.78 11.76 -8.19
N TRP A 73 -21.05 11.06 -7.31
CA TRP A 73 -19.84 11.54 -6.62
C TRP A 73 -20.07 12.60 -5.54
N SER A 74 -21.30 12.91 -5.15
CA SER A 74 -21.52 13.66 -3.90
C SER A 74 -21.11 12.83 -2.68
N HIS A 75 -20.59 13.47 -1.64
CA HIS A 75 -20.03 12.79 -0.47
C HIS A 75 -21.14 12.12 0.36
N ASP A 76 -20.96 10.85 0.73
CA ASP A 76 -21.85 10.15 1.68
C ASP A 76 -21.25 10.17 3.09
N THR A 77 -21.70 11.12 3.90
CA THR A 77 -21.24 11.35 5.28
C THR A 77 -22.08 10.62 6.33
N THR A 78 -22.96 9.69 5.92
CA THR A 78 -23.96 9.08 6.82
C THR A 78 -23.85 7.56 6.91
N TRP A 79 -22.89 6.98 6.20
CA TRP A 79 -22.78 5.53 6.04
C TRP A 79 -22.29 4.82 7.30
N GLY A 80 -23.11 3.92 7.84
CA GLY A 80 -22.72 2.88 8.79
C GLY A 80 -21.96 3.41 10.01
N TRP A 81 -20.83 2.76 10.36
CA TRP A 81 -19.97 3.24 11.45
C TRP A 81 -19.10 4.43 11.03
N GLN A 82 -18.84 4.57 9.72
CA GLN A 82 -17.88 5.53 9.20
C GLN A 82 -18.41 6.95 9.29
N GLN A 83 -19.72 7.18 9.07
CA GLN A 83 -20.33 8.52 9.18
C GLN A 83 -19.46 9.58 8.48
N ASN A 84 -19.27 10.77 9.07
CA ASN A 84 -18.33 11.79 8.58
C ASN A 84 -16.95 11.69 9.23
N ARG A 85 -16.38 10.48 9.30
CA ARG A 85 -15.10 10.22 9.96
C ARG A 85 -14.04 9.85 8.95
N ALA A 86 -12.82 10.27 9.21
CA ALA A 86 -11.67 10.04 8.35
C ALA A 86 -10.86 8.85 8.84
N VAL A 87 -10.53 7.92 7.93
CA VAL A 87 -9.59 6.83 8.19
C VAL A 87 -8.20 7.29 7.77
N VAL A 88 -7.32 7.51 8.74
CA VAL A 88 -5.99 8.09 8.48
C VAL A 88 -5.18 7.22 7.51
N GLY A 89 -5.21 5.89 7.72
CA GLY A 89 -4.45 4.96 6.88
C GLY A 89 -4.88 4.94 5.42
N HIS A 90 -6.13 5.27 5.07
CA HIS A 90 -6.57 5.33 3.67
C HIS A 90 -5.88 6.46 2.89
N ASN A 91 -5.62 7.60 3.55
CA ASN A 91 -4.90 8.71 2.95
C ASN A 91 -3.49 8.25 2.56
N LEU A 92 -2.75 7.70 3.52
CA LEU A 92 -1.39 7.18 3.29
C LEU A 92 -1.41 6.06 2.24
N LYS A 93 -2.43 5.17 2.28
CA LYS A 93 -2.64 4.13 1.27
C LYS A 93 -2.71 4.70 -0.14
N ILE A 94 -3.49 5.76 -0.34
CA ILE A 94 -3.61 6.46 -1.62
C ILE A 94 -2.25 7.03 -2.04
N ALA A 95 -1.54 7.73 -1.16
CA ALA A 95 -0.28 8.39 -1.50
C ALA A 95 0.75 7.41 -2.08
N TRP A 96 0.98 6.28 -1.40
CA TRP A 96 1.99 5.32 -1.84
C TRP A 96 1.60 4.55 -3.11
N ASN A 97 0.30 4.33 -3.28
CA ASN A 97 -0.24 3.73 -4.49
C ASN A 97 -0.16 4.66 -5.70
N LEU A 98 -0.37 5.97 -5.52
CA LEU A 98 -0.16 6.98 -6.56
C LEU A 98 1.29 7.01 -7.02
N MET A 99 2.26 6.84 -6.10
CA MET A 99 3.68 6.77 -6.46
C MET A 99 4.03 5.52 -7.27
N ARG A 100 3.43 4.37 -6.95
CA ARG A 100 3.51 3.16 -7.80
C ARG A 100 2.93 3.42 -9.18
N MET A 101 1.73 4.00 -9.26
CA MET A 101 1.12 4.33 -10.54
C MET A 101 1.96 5.33 -11.34
N ASN A 102 2.55 6.32 -10.69
CA ASN A 102 3.42 7.30 -11.33
C ASN A 102 4.68 6.66 -11.93
N SER A 103 5.18 5.58 -11.33
CA SER A 103 6.29 4.79 -11.87
C SER A 103 5.88 3.95 -13.10
N LEU A 104 4.59 3.62 -13.24
CA LEU A 104 4.05 2.92 -14.41
C LEU A 104 3.64 3.87 -15.54
N LYS A 105 2.79 4.86 -15.24
CA LYS A 105 2.36 5.93 -16.15
C LYS A 105 2.42 7.26 -15.41
N SER A 106 3.50 7.99 -15.63
CA SER A 106 3.78 9.21 -14.89
C SER A 106 2.77 10.31 -15.20
N LYS A 107 2.29 10.97 -14.13
CA LYS A 107 1.47 12.18 -14.21
C LYS A 107 1.82 13.07 -13.04
N GLU A 108 2.05 14.35 -13.31
CA GLU A 108 2.39 15.35 -12.29
C GLU A 108 1.36 15.37 -11.15
N LYS A 109 0.06 15.37 -11.49
CA LYS A 109 -1.05 15.32 -10.53
C LYS A 109 -1.00 14.14 -9.54
N TYR A 110 -0.41 13.00 -9.92
CA TYR A 110 -0.26 11.87 -9.00
C TYR A 110 0.78 12.18 -7.92
N VAL A 111 1.90 12.79 -8.32
CA VAL A 111 2.96 13.21 -7.40
C VAL A 111 2.44 14.34 -6.51
N GLU A 112 1.76 15.34 -7.08
CA GLU A 112 1.18 16.45 -6.33
C GLU A 112 0.22 15.99 -5.24
N LEU A 113 -0.72 15.09 -5.58
CA LEU A 113 -1.67 14.56 -4.60
C LEU A 113 -0.97 13.69 -3.54
N ALA A 114 -0.02 12.83 -3.94
CA ALA A 114 0.73 12.00 -3.00
C ALA A 114 1.51 12.86 -1.98
N LYS A 115 2.19 13.91 -2.45
CA LYS A 115 2.88 14.88 -1.58
C LYS A 115 1.90 15.65 -0.70
N LYS A 116 0.81 16.16 -1.26
CA LYS A 116 -0.23 16.87 -0.49
C LYS A 116 -0.73 16.04 0.68
N ILE A 117 -0.96 14.75 0.48
CA ILE A 117 -1.31 13.82 1.54
C ILE A 117 -0.15 13.67 2.54
N ALA A 118 1.04 13.33 2.05
CA ALA A 118 2.21 13.05 2.88
C ALA A 118 2.61 14.23 3.79
N ASP A 119 2.41 15.46 3.33
CA ASP A 119 2.71 16.69 4.05
C ASP A 119 1.65 17.02 5.11
N LEU A 120 0.38 16.72 4.83
CA LEU A 120 -0.73 17.01 5.76
C LEU A 120 -0.83 15.97 6.87
N MET A 121 -0.70 14.69 6.54
CA MET A 121 -1.04 13.58 7.44
C MET A 121 -0.27 13.61 8.77
N PRO A 122 1.02 13.97 8.87
CA PRO A 122 1.71 14.02 10.15
C PRO A 122 1.02 14.94 11.17
N ALA A 123 0.57 16.12 10.73
CA ALA A 123 -0.02 17.10 11.63
C ALA A 123 -1.41 16.70 12.15
N VAL A 124 -2.19 15.96 11.35
CA VAL A 124 -3.61 15.70 11.63
C VAL A 124 -3.93 14.24 11.93
N GLY A 125 -3.03 13.31 11.58
CA GLY A 125 -3.26 11.87 11.62
C GLY A 125 -2.29 11.07 12.48
N SER A 126 -1.15 11.65 12.90
CA SER A 126 -0.21 10.96 13.80
C SER A 126 -0.08 11.60 15.17
N ASP A 127 0.34 10.76 16.12
CA ASP A 127 0.69 11.16 17.47
C ASP A 127 2.10 11.73 17.47
N GLN A 128 2.21 13.05 17.31
CA GLN A 128 3.48 13.77 17.26
C GLN A 128 4.28 13.70 18.56
N GLN A 129 3.68 13.22 19.66
CA GLN A 129 4.35 13.09 20.96
C GLN A 129 4.89 11.67 21.20
N ARG A 130 4.11 10.63 20.87
CA ARG A 130 4.42 9.23 21.18
C ARG A 130 4.71 8.38 19.95
N GLY A 131 4.62 8.95 18.75
CA GLY A 131 4.77 8.24 17.48
C GLY A 131 3.54 7.40 17.12
N GLY A 132 3.51 6.93 15.87
CA GLY A 132 2.41 6.14 15.33
C GLY A 132 1.19 6.96 14.89
N TRP A 133 0.26 6.28 14.23
CA TRP A 133 -0.84 6.88 13.47
C TRP A 133 -2.19 6.47 14.06
N TYR A 134 -3.06 7.46 14.28
CA TYR A 134 -4.40 7.22 14.84
C TYR A 134 -5.27 6.41 13.87
N ASP A 135 -6.20 5.62 14.42
CA ASP A 135 -7.13 4.79 13.65
C ASP A 135 -8.12 5.65 12.84
N VAL A 136 -9.12 6.19 13.53
CA VAL A 136 -10.19 7.01 12.92
C VAL A 136 -10.39 8.27 13.76
N VAL A 137 -10.49 9.41 13.06
CA VAL A 137 -10.75 10.73 13.66
C VAL A 137 -11.99 11.37 13.04
N GLU A 138 -12.63 12.28 13.77
CA GLU A 138 -13.68 13.12 13.23
C GLU A 138 -13.10 13.98 12.08
N ARG A 139 -13.73 13.95 10.91
CA ARG A 139 -13.17 14.55 9.69
C ARG A 139 -13.06 16.07 9.79
N LEU A 140 -14.04 16.70 10.42
CA LEU A 140 -14.09 18.14 10.62
C LEU A 140 -13.60 18.49 12.02
N LEU A 141 -12.97 19.67 12.13
CA LEU A 141 -12.69 20.24 13.44
C LEU A 141 -13.99 20.72 14.07
N ASP A 142 -14.14 20.47 15.37
CA ASP A 142 -15.10 21.20 16.17
C ASP A 142 -14.62 22.65 16.35
N ASN A 143 -15.56 23.61 16.38
CA ASN A 143 -15.29 25.05 16.50
C ASN A 143 -14.48 25.42 17.76
N HIS A 144 -14.44 24.52 18.75
CA HIS A 144 -13.74 24.69 20.01
C HIS A 144 -12.44 23.88 20.13
N SER A 145 -12.15 22.99 19.18
CA SER A 145 -10.99 22.11 19.21
C SER A 145 -9.89 22.56 18.24
N ARG A 146 -8.63 22.42 18.66
CA ARG A 146 -7.46 22.61 17.79
C ARG A 146 -7.02 21.32 17.10
N CYS A 147 -7.62 20.18 17.44
CA CYS A 147 -7.33 18.87 16.89
C CYS A 147 -8.61 18.11 16.52
N HIS A 148 -8.47 17.16 15.60
CA HIS A 148 -9.54 16.24 15.25
C HIS A 148 -9.80 15.28 16.41
N GLN A 149 -11.07 15.11 16.78
CA GLN A 149 -11.45 14.25 17.90
C GLN A 149 -11.31 12.77 17.54
N PHE A 150 -10.92 11.93 18.49
CA PHE A 150 -10.87 10.48 18.28
C PHE A 150 -12.30 9.92 18.21
N VAL A 151 -12.54 9.06 17.23
CA VAL A 151 -13.85 8.39 17.08
C VAL A 151 -14.08 7.32 18.13
N TRP A 152 -13.02 6.56 18.43
CA TRP A 152 -13.04 5.49 19.42
C TRP A 152 -12.33 5.97 20.69
N HIS A 153 -11.02 5.87 20.65
CA HIS A 153 -10.05 6.36 21.61
C HIS A 153 -8.72 6.52 20.86
N ASP A 154 -7.64 6.74 21.60
CA ASP A 154 -6.28 6.96 21.10
C ASP A 154 -5.58 5.72 20.49
N ARG A 155 -6.35 4.68 20.09
CA ARG A 155 -5.77 3.47 19.49
C ARG A 155 -5.16 3.72 18.13
N LYS A 156 -4.21 2.86 17.84
CA LYS A 156 -3.44 2.81 16.59
C LYS A 156 -3.59 1.39 16.04
N ALA A 157 -4.11 1.28 14.83
CA ALA A 157 -4.34 0.00 14.15
C ALA A 157 -3.11 -0.42 13.36
N TRP A 158 -2.83 -1.73 13.36
CA TRP A 158 -1.64 -2.31 12.73
C TRP A 158 -1.52 -1.92 11.26
N TRP A 159 -2.58 -2.15 10.48
CA TRP A 159 -2.56 -1.98 9.03
C TRP A 159 -2.30 -0.52 8.63
N GLN A 160 -2.72 0.45 9.45
CA GLN A 160 -2.50 1.87 9.19
C GLN A 160 -1.05 2.27 9.39
N GLN A 161 -0.37 1.67 10.37
CA GLN A 161 1.06 1.87 10.54
C GLN A 161 1.81 1.33 9.33
N GLU A 162 1.40 0.16 8.83
CA GLU A 162 2.00 -0.44 7.63
C GLU A 162 1.80 0.45 6.40
N GLN A 163 0.62 1.05 6.21
CA GLN A 163 0.38 2.02 5.13
C GLN A 163 1.28 3.26 5.26
N ALA A 164 1.50 3.75 6.48
CA ALA A 164 2.39 4.88 6.72
C ALA A 164 3.83 4.54 6.37
N ILE A 165 4.34 3.39 6.83
CA ILE A 165 5.71 2.94 6.53
C ILE A 165 5.91 2.85 5.00
N LEU A 166 5.02 2.15 4.30
CA LEU A 166 5.14 1.99 2.85
C LEU A 166 5.05 3.33 2.11
N ALA A 167 4.17 4.23 2.55
CA ALA A 167 4.04 5.57 1.97
C ALA A 167 5.31 6.39 2.08
N TYR A 168 5.84 6.52 3.29
CA TYR A 168 7.01 7.36 3.49
C TYR A 168 8.28 6.74 2.91
N LEU A 169 8.42 5.41 2.89
CA LEU A 169 9.57 4.75 2.23
C LEU A 169 9.56 4.95 0.71
N ILE A 170 8.42 4.77 0.03
CA ILE A 170 8.37 4.94 -1.43
C ILE A 170 8.48 6.42 -1.82
N LEU A 171 7.86 7.33 -1.06
CA LEU A 171 7.98 8.77 -1.30
C LEU A 171 9.41 9.25 -1.11
N ALA A 172 10.05 8.89 0.01
CA ALA A 172 11.45 9.22 0.26
C ALA A 172 12.37 8.68 -0.85
N GLY A 173 12.18 7.41 -1.23
CA GLY A 173 13.03 6.76 -2.22
C GLY A 173 12.87 7.27 -3.66
N ILE A 174 11.68 7.78 -4.03
CA ILE A 174 11.43 8.32 -5.38
C ILE A 174 11.73 9.82 -5.46
N LEU A 175 11.41 10.57 -4.40
CA LEU A 175 11.52 12.03 -4.39
C LEU A 175 12.82 12.55 -3.76
N ASP A 176 13.62 11.67 -3.15
CA ASP A 176 14.86 12.00 -2.46
C ASP A 176 14.65 13.07 -1.37
N ASP A 177 13.61 12.88 -0.55
CA ASP A 177 13.18 13.82 0.48
C ASP A 177 13.46 13.27 1.89
N GLU A 178 14.34 13.95 2.62
CA GLU A 178 14.79 13.55 3.96
C GLU A 178 13.69 13.64 5.03
N GLU A 179 12.70 14.52 4.88
CA GLU A 179 11.58 14.57 5.83
C GLU A 179 10.66 13.36 5.66
N TYR A 180 10.42 12.93 4.42
CA TYR A 180 9.72 11.67 4.17
C TYR A 180 10.53 10.47 4.67
N HIS A 181 11.86 10.49 4.52
CA HIS A 181 12.71 9.44 5.06
C HIS A 181 12.60 9.36 6.60
N ARG A 182 12.67 10.50 7.30
CA ARG A 182 12.47 10.61 8.75
C ARG A 182 11.11 10.04 9.16
N HIS A 183 10.03 10.41 8.48
CA HIS A 183 8.69 9.88 8.78
C HIS A 183 8.58 8.37 8.57
N GLY A 184 9.24 7.82 7.55
CA GLY A 184 9.32 6.37 7.33
C GLY A 184 10.06 5.65 8.45
N GLN A 185 11.16 6.22 8.94
CA GLN A 185 11.92 5.70 10.08
C GLN A 185 11.10 5.75 11.38
N GLU A 186 10.42 6.87 11.65
CA GLU A 186 9.58 7.03 12.85
C GLU A 186 8.40 6.05 12.87
N ALA A 187 7.71 5.90 11.74
CA ALA A 187 6.62 4.94 11.61
C ALA A 187 7.13 3.50 11.80
N SER A 188 8.28 3.17 11.22
CA SER A 188 8.92 1.86 11.37
C SER A 188 9.34 1.59 12.80
N ALA A 189 9.94 2.59 13.48
CA ALA A 189 10.36 2.47 14.87
C ALA A 189 9.16 2.22 15.80
N PHE A 190 8.06 2.95 15.61
CA PHE A 190 6.84 2.75 16.39
C PHE A 190 6.26 1.34 16.19
N TYR A 191 6.19 0.87 14.94
CA TYR A 191 5.66 -0.46 14.64
C TYR A 191 6.49 -1.57 15.29
N ASN A 192 7.82 -1.52 15.12
CA ASN A 192 8.72 -2.53 15.68
C ASN A 192 8.74 -2.53 17.22
N ALA A 193 8.54 -1.36 17.85
CA ALA A 193 8.52 -1.25 19.31
C ALA A 193 7.25 -1.82 19.94
N TRP A 194 6.09 -1.67 19.29
CA TRP A 194 4.79 -1.85 19.96
C TRP A 194 3.87 -2.90 19.34
N PHE A 195 3.99 -3.22 18.05
CA PHE A 195 3.06 -4.13 17.39
C PHE A 195 3.51 -5.59 17.42
N LEU A 196 4.82 -5.84 17.44
CA LEU A 196 5.35 -7.20 17.43
C LEU A 196 5.10 -7.88 18.76
N ASP A 197 4.46 -9.05 18.71
CA ASP A 197 4.33 -9.91 19.89
C ASP A 197 5.49 -10.89 19.92
N LEU A 198 6.48 -10.58 20.74
CA LEU A 198 7.71 -11.34 20.84
C LEU A 198 7.56 -12.63 21.67
N GLU A 199 6.43 -12.78 22.39
CA GLU A 199 6.16 -13.96 23.21
C GLU A 199 5.37 -15.01 22.42
N ASP A 200 4.22 -14.61 21.84
CA ASP A 200 3.30 -15.52 21.15
C ASP A 200 3.42 -15.47 19.61
N GLY A 201 4.20 -14.52 19.08
CA GLY A 201 4.35 -14.30 17.65
C GLY A 201 3.19 -13.54 17.01
N GLY A 202 3.42 -13.07 15.78
CA GLY A 202 2.48 -12.23 15.05
C GLY A 202 2.46 -10.79 15.57
N ILE A 203 1.36 -10.10 15.31
CA ILE A 203 1.21 -8.67 15.65
C ILE A 203 -0.10 -8.41 16.39
N TYR A 204 -0.11 -7.41 17.28
CA TYR A 204 -1.34 -6.95 17.90
C TYR A 204 -2.26 -6.26 16.90
N PHE A 205 -3.58 -6.47 17.05
CA PHE A 205 -4.58 -5.80 16.21
C PHE A 205 -4.54 -4.29 16.46
N ASN A 206 -4.62 -3.86 17.72
CA ASN A 206 -4.49 -2.45 18.09
C ASN A 206 -3.54 -2.29 19.28
N VAL A 207 -2.86 -1.15 19.33
CA VAL A 207 -2.17 -0.66 20.53
C VAL A 207 -2.76 0.69 20.94
N LEU A 208 -2.73 1.00 22.23
CA LEU A 208 -3.04 2.33 22.76
C LEU A 208 -1.93 3.33 22.40
N ALA A 209 -2.15 4.63 22.65
CA ALA A 209 -1.16 5.63 22.26
C ALA A 209 0.21 5.45 22.94
N ASN A 210 0.23 4.84 24.13
CA ASN A 210 1.44 4.50 24.87
C ASN A 210 2.05 3.14 24.49
N GLY A 211 1.52 2.46 23.47
CA GLY A 211 2.03 1.18 22.99
C GLY A 211 1.51 -0.06 23.70
N ILE A 212 0.67 0.09 24.74
CA ILE A 212 0.06 -1.07 25.42
C ILE A 212 -0.93 -1.76 24.46
N PRO A 213 -0.86 -3.09 24.27
CA PRO A 213 -1.81 -3.82 23.45
C PRO A 213 -3.27 -3.61 23.92
N TYR A 214 -4.15 -3.28 22.99
CA TYR A 214 -5.56 -3.08 23.28
C TYR A 214 -6.31 -4.40 23.15
N LEU A 215 -6.56 -5.08 24.28
CA LEU A 215 -7.08 -6.45 24.33
C LEU A 215 -8.54 -6.53 24.82
N ALA A 216 -9.40 -5.59 24.43
CA ALA A 216 -10.75 -5.44 24.98
C ALA A 216 -11.74 -6.58 24.64
N GLY A 217 -11.39 -7.48 23.70
CA GLY A 217 -12.18 -8.67 23.35
C GLY A 217 -12.45 -8.79 21.84
N GLY A 218 -12.98 -9.95 21.41
CA GLY A 218 -13.24 -10.20 19.97
C GLY A 218 -11.96 -10.13 19.13
N ASN A 219 -12.05 -9.46 17.98
CA ASN A 219 -10.91 -9.26 17.07
C ASN A 219 -9.71 -8.57 17.75
N GLU A 220 -9.94 -7.73 18.77
CA GLU A 220 -8.89 -6.98 19.47
C GLU A 220 -7.89 -7.90 20.22
N ARG A 221 -8.34 -9.09 20.63
CA ARG A 221 -7.46 -10.11 21.26
C ARG A 221 -6.85 -11.08 20.25
N ALA A 222 -7.42 -11.16 19.05
CA ALA A 222 -7.05 -12.18 18.09
C ALA A 222 -5.87 -11.70 17.23
N LYS A 223 -5.00 -12.64 16.87
CA LYS A 223 -3.92 -12.44 15.90
C LYS A 223 -4.36 -12.72 14.45
N GLY A 224 -5.66 -12.96 14.26
CA GLY A 224 -6.29 -13.14 12.96
C GLY A 224 -7.81 -13.04 13.09
N SER A 225 -8.45 -12.55 12.04
CA SER A 225 -9.90 -12.40 11.97
C SER A 225 -10.37 -12.41 10.52
N HIS A 226 -11.66 -12.17 10.28
CA HIS A 226 -12.17 -11.95 8.93
C HIS A 226 -11.54 -10.72 8.23
N SER A 227 -10.92 -9.80 8.98
CA SER A 227 -10.29 -8.58 8.48
C SER A 227 -8.78 -8.52 8.72
N MET A 228 -8.20 -9.50 9.42
CA MET A 228 -6.76 -9.57 9.69
C MET A 228 -6.24 -10.96 9.34
N SER A 229 -5.32 -10.98 8.38
CA SER A 229 -4.53 -12.15 8.01
C SER A 229 -3.08 -11.70 7.80
N GLY A 230 -2.21 -12.61 7.34
CA GLY A 230 -0.82 -12.27 7.04
C GLY A 230 -0.62 -11.34 5.83
N TYR A 231 -1.64 -11.05 5.01
CA TYR A 231 -1.49 -10.26 3.78
C TYR A 231 -0.73 -8.94 4.01
N HIS A 232 -1.23 -8.16 4.96
CA HIS A 232 -0.77 -6.83 5.30
C HIS A 232 0.68 -6.84 5.81
N SER A 233 0.99 -7.74 6.75
CA SER A 233 2.33 -7.87 7.32
C SER A 233 3.35 -8.48 6.35
N PHE A 234 2.95 -9.43 5.50
CA PHE A 234 3.84 -9.98 4.47
C PHE A 234 4.14 -8.95 3.38
N GLU A 235 3.14 -8.17 2.95
CA GLU A 235 3.30 -7.06 2.02
C GLU A 235 4.24 -6.00 2.61
N LEU A 236 4.04 -5.62 3.88
CA LEU A 236 4.93 -4.70 4.58
C LEU A 236 6.39 -5.20 4.55
N CYS A 237 6.65 -6.42 5.04
CA CYS A 237 8.02 -6.93 5.12
C CYS A 237 8.69 -6.98 3.76
N TYR A 238 7.96 -7.43 2.73
CA TYR A 238 8.48 -7.54 1.38
C TYR A 238 8.75 -6.16 0.76
N LEU A 239 7.77 -5.27 0.76
CA LEU A 239 7.89 -3.96 0.11
C LEU A 239 8.78 -2.99 0.89
N ALA A 240 8.78 -3.02 2.23
CA ALA A 240 9.71 -2.20 3.02
C ALA A 240 11.16 -2.59 2.72
N ALA A 241 11.47 -3.88 2.57
CA ALA A 241 12.79 -4.35 2.15
C ALA A 241 13.13 -3.88 0.72
N VAL A 242 12.19 -4.01 -0.22
CA VAL A 242 12.36 -3.55 -1.61
C VAL A 242 12.66 -2.06 -1.67
N TYR A 243 11.86 -1.21 -1.01
CA TYR A 243 12.04 0.24 -1.06
C TYR A 243 13.30 0.69 -0.31
N THR A 244 13.56 0.13 0.88
CA THR A 244 14.76 0.45 1.65
C THR A 244 16.03 0.06 0.90
N ASN A 245 16.08 -1.12 0.31
CA ASN A 245 17.28 -1.59 -0.38
C ASN A 245 17.45 -0.91 -1.74
N PHE A 246 16.43 -0.85 -2.60
CA PHE A 246 16.62 -0.33 -3.95
C PHE A 246 16.53 1.18 -4.06
N LEU A 247 15.60 1.81 -3.34
CA LEU A 247 15.34 3.24 -3.54
C LEU A 247 16.17 4.10 -2.59
N ILE A 248 16.35 3.66 -1.34
CA ILE A 248 17.02 4.47 -0.30
C ILE A 248 18.50 4.13 -0.18
N THR A 249 18.82 2.90 0.23
CA THR A 249 20.19 2.52 0.63
C THR A 249 21.05 1.97 -0.50
N LYS A 250 20.45 1.74 -1.68
CA LYS A 250 21.12 1.24 -2.90
C LYS A 250 21.84 -0.11 -2.69
N HIS A 251 21.18 -1.04 -1.99
CA HIS A 251 21.65 -2.41 -1.80
C HIS A 251 21.00 -3.41 -2.77
N PRO A 252 21.77 -4.38 -3.30
CA PRO A 252 21.23 -5.45 -4.14
C PRO A 252 20.40 -6.45 -3.33
N MET A 253 19.46 -7.12 -4.00
CA MET A 253 18.65 -8.20 -3.39
C MET A 253 18.55 -9.42 -4.31
N ASP A 254 18.39 -10.59 -3.69
CA ASP A 254 18.17 -11.86 -4.38
C ASP A 254 16.69 -12.27 -4.26
N PHE A 255 16.06 -12.54 -5.40
CA PHE A 255 14.70 -13.05 -5.51
C PHE A 255 14.70 -14.49 -5.97
N TYR A 256 13.78 -15.28 -5.42
CA TYR A 256 13.72 -16.72 -5.65
C TYR A 256 12.37 -17.10 -6.23
N PHE A 257 12.39 -17.79 -7.36
CA PHE A 257 11.20 -18.24 -8.08
C PHE A 257 11.25 -19.75 -8.29
N LYS A 258 10.06 -20.35 -8.39
CA LYS A 258 9.91 -21.77 -8.73
C LYS A 258 8.66 -21.95 -9.61
N PRO A 259 8.69 -21.48 -10.87
CA PRO A 259 7.51 -21.51 -11.74
C PRO A 259 7.03 -22.94 -12.00
N LEU A 260 5.75 -23.10 -12.36
CA LEU A 260 5.24 -24.35 -12.92
C LEU A 260 5.74 -24.51 -14.37
N PRO A 261 6.03 -25.74 -14.82
CA PRO A 261 6.24 -26.03 -16.24
C PRO A 261 5.09 -25.47 -17.07
N ASN A 262 5.39 -24.74 -18.15
CA ASN A 262 4.39 -24.10 -19.01
C ASN A 262 3.43 -23.14 -18.28
N GLY A 263 3.79 -22.66 -17.08
CA GLY A 263 2.94 -21.79 -16.26
C GLY A 263 2.92 -20.32 -16.71
N PHE A 264 3.80 -19.94 -17.64
CA PHE A 264 3.93 -18.57 -18.12
C PHE A 264 3.74 -18.52 -19.64
N PRO A 265 2.88 -17.62 -20.16
CA PRO A 265 2.79 -17.36 -21.59
C PRO A 265 4.17 -17.03 -22.17
N ASN A 266 4.49 -17.64 -23.30
CA ASN A 266 5.77 -17.47 -24.02
C ASN A 266 7.03 -17.84 -23.19
N GLY A 267 6.86 -18.51 -22.04
CA GLY A 267 7.98 -18.84 -21.16
C GLY A 267 8.66 -17.62 -20.54
N ILE A 268 7.97 -16.48 -20.40
CA ILE A 268 8.58 -15.26 -19.85
C ILE A 268 8.21 -15.08 -18.38
N LEU A 269 9.21 -15.19 -17.50
CA LEU A 269 9.08 -14.84 -16.09
C LEU A 269 9.43 -13.36 -15.90
N ARG A 270 8.48 -12.57 -15.39
CA ARG A 270 8.73 -11.20 -14.93
C ARG A 270 9.19 -11.21 -13.48
N VAL A 271 10.25 -10.46 -13.20
CA VAL A 271 10.95 -10.54 -11.91
C VAL A 271 10.97 -9.21 -11.16
N SER A 272 10.29 -8.18 -11.69
CA SER A 272 10.16 -6.91 -10.97
C SER A 272 9.45 -7.13 -9.63
N PRO A 273 10.04 -6.69 -8.51
CA PRO A 273 9.48 -6.96 -7.20
C PRO A 273 8.26 -6.09 -6.89
N ASP A 274 8.18 -4.91 -7.49
CA ASP A 274 7.03 -4.00 -7.44
C ASP A 274 7.07 -3.07 -8.67
N ILE A 275 6.14 -2.14 -8.78
CA ILE A 275 6.16 -1.05 -9.77
C ILE A 275 7.15 0.04 -9.30
N LEU A 276 8.44 -0.16 -9.58
CA LEU A 276 9.51 0.78 -9.28
C LEU A 276 9.73 1.78 -10.43
N PRO A 277 10.36 2.94 -10.19
CA PRO A 277 10.70 3.89 -11.26
C PRO A 277 11.46 3.20 -12.41
N PRO A 278 11.11 3.46 -13.68
CA PRO A 278 11.78 2.83 -14.81
C PRO A 278 13.29 3.06 -14.77
N GLY A 279 14.06 1.97 -14.86
CA GLY A 279 15.53 2.02 -14.80
C GLY A 279 16.11 2.28 -13.41
N SER A 280 15.35 2.11 -12.32
CA SER A 280 15.89 2.18 -10.95
C SER A 280 16.62 0.90 -10.53
N VAL A 281 16.32 -0.23 -11.16
CA VAL A 281 16.96 -1.53 -10.92
C VAL A 281 17.17 -2.29 -12.23
N ALA A 282 18.13 -3.21 -12.23
CA ALA A 282 18.37 -4.15 -13.33
C ALA A 282 18.74 -5.55 -12.81
N ILE A 283 18.57 -6.58 -13.64
CA ILE A 283 19.08 -7.92 -13.35
C ILE A 283 20.61 -7.91 -13.51
N ALA A 284 21.33 -8.25 -12.44
CA ALA A 284 22.78 -8.45 -12.48
C ALA A 284 23.18 -9.89 -12.82
N SER A 285 22.41 -10.88 -12.33
CA SER A 285 22.69 -12.29 -12.61
C SER A 285 21.47 -13.16 -12.38
N VAL A 286 21.38 -14.27 -13.12
CA VAL A 286 20.37 -15.32 -12.92
C VAL A 286 21.07 -16.66 -12.72
N GLU A 287 20.57 -17.45 -11.78
CA GLU A 287 20.93 -18.86 -11.61
C GLU A 287 19.68 -19.73 -11.80
N ILE A 288 19.80 -20.83 -12.55
CA ILE A 288 18.80 -21.89 -12.64
C ILE A 288 19.38 -23.16 -12.05
N ASP A 289 18.74 -23.69 -11.01
CA ASP A 289 19.19 -24.85 -10.21
C ASP A 289 20.67 -24.74 -9.77
N GLY A 290 21.08 -23.52 -9.38
CA GLY A 290 22.42 -23.19 -8.89
C GLY A 290 23.48 -23.01 -9.98
N LYS A 291 23.09 -22.99 -11.26
CA LYS A 291 24.00 -22.75 -12.39
C LYS A 291 23.74 -21.40 -13.03
N PRO A 292 24.78 -20.64 -13.44
CA PRO A 292 24.60 -19.39 -14.18
C PRO A 292 23.71 -19.55 -15.41
N TYR A 293 22.88 -18.54 -15.68
CA TYR A 293 21.93 -18.53 -16.78
C TYR A 293 21.89 -17.14 -17.43
N GLU A 294 22.01 -17.09 -18.76
CA GLU A 294 22.26 -15.84 -19.50
C GLU A 294 21.06 -15.35 -20.33
N ASN A 295 19.98 -16.14 -20.44
CA ASN A 295 18.82 -15.76 -21.27
C ASN A 295 17.81 -14.93 -20.46
N PHE A 296 18.18 -13.69 -20.20
CA PHE A 296 17.35 -12.72 -19.49
C PHE A 296 17.51 -11.32 -20.10
N ASP A 297 16.48 -10.47 -19.94
CA ASP A 297 16.55 -9.05 -20.24
C ASP A 297 16.80 -8.28 -18.94
N ALA A 298 18.02 -7.74 -18.81
CA ALA A 298 18.44 -7.05 -17.60
C ALA A 298 17.62 -5.79 -17.30
N GLN A 299 17.26 -5.02 -18.33
CA GLN A 299 16.53 -3.76 -18.19
C GLN A 299 15.02 -3.99 -18.21
N GLY A 300 14.55 -4.94 -19.02
CA GLY A 300 13.14 -5.35 -19.05
C GLY A 300 12.70 -6.15 -17.83
N LEU A 301 13.62 -6.53 -16.93
CA LEU A 301 13.35 -7.34 -15.73
C LEU A 301 12.58 -8.63 -16.07
N THR A 302 13.06 -9.34 -17.10
CA THR A 302 12.48 -10.63 -17.50
C THR A 302 13.53 -11.71 -17.66
N VAL A 303 13.14 -12.95 -17.35
CA VAL A 303 13.93 -14.17 -17.56
C VAL A 303 13.16 -15.08 -18.52
N THR A 304 13.80 -15.48 -19.62
CA THR A 304 13.25 -16.51 -20.50
C THR A 304 13.43 -17.85 -19.82
N LEU A 305 12.34 -18.55 -19.54
CA LEU A 305 12.36 -19.84 -18.89
C LEU A 305 12.92 -20.91 -19.84
N PRO A 306 13.76 -21.85 -19.35
CA PRO A 306 14.16 -23.00 -20.12
C PRO A 306 12.95 -23.90 -20.41
N ASP A 307 12.98 -24.58 -21.54
CA ASP A 307 12.02 -25.65 -21.81
C ASP A 307 12.30 -26.81 -20.84
N SER A 308 11.40 -27.00 -19.88
CA SER A 308 11.52 -27.99 -18.82
C SER A 308 10.15 -28.55 -18.48
N GLN A 309 10.09 -29.87 -18.32
CA GLN A 309 8.90 -30.57 -17.81
C GLN A 309 8.85 -30.59 -16.28
N GLU A 310 9.92 -30.13 -15.60
CA GLU A 310 10.01 -30.04 -14.15
C GLU A 310 10.12 -28.58 -13.67
N ARG A 311 9.73 -28.35 -12.41
CA ARG A 311 9.88 -27.03 -11.76
C ARG A 311 11.36 -26.75 -11.48
N VAL A 312 11.91 -25.74 -12.12
CA VAL A 312 13.28 -25.25 -11.86
C VAL A 312 13.31 -24.23 -10.73
N LYS A 313 14.38 -24.21 -9.94
CA LYS A 313 14.64 -23.14 -8.96
C LYS A 313 15.38 -22.02 -9.66
N ILE A 314 14.85 -20.81 -9.60
CA ILE A 314 15.45 -19.64 -10.23
C ILE A 314 15.83 -18.66 -9.14
N LYS A 315 17.08 -18.22 -9.12
CA LYS A 315 17.55 -17.12 -8.29
C LYS A 315 17.90 -15.96 -9.21
N VAL A 316 17.39 -14.78 -8.91
CA VAL A 316 17.62 -13.56 -9.67
C VAL A 316 18.19 -12.51 -8.74
N ARG A 317 19.39 -12.01 -9.05
CA ARG A 317 19.96 -10.87 -8.34
C ARG A 317 19.59 -9.59 -9.06
N LEU A 318 18.89 -8.71 -8.37
CA LEU A 318 18.63 -7.36 -8.83
C LEU A 318 19.60 -6.38 -8.14
N VAL A 319 20.08 -5.41 -8.89
CA VAL A 319 20.94 -4.32 -8.42
C VAL A 319 20.26 -2.97 -8.69
N PRO A 320 20.40 -1.98 -7.81
CA PRO A 320 20.05 -0.60 -8.14
C PRO A 320 20.95 -0.05 -9.25
N THR A 321 20.41 0.81 -10.10
CA THR A 321 21.10 1.40 -11.27
C THR A 321 21.19 2.92 -11.24
N ALA A 322 20.51 3.56 -10.29
CA ALA A 322 20.49 5.01 -10.07
C ALA A 322 20.75 5.33 -8.60
#